data_AF-A0A068Z8Q1-F1
#
_entry.id   AF-A0A068Z8Q1-F1
#
_cell.length_a   1.000
_cell.length_b   1.000
_cell.length_c   1.000
_cell.angle_alpha   90.00
_cell.angle_beta   90.00
_cell.angle_gamma   90.00
#
_symmetry.space_group_name_H-M   'P 1'
#
loop_
_entity.id
_entity.type
_entity.pdbx_description
1 polymer ?
#
loop_
_entity_poly.entity_id
_entity_poly.type
_entity_poly.pdbx_seq_one_letter_code
_entity_poly.pdbx_strand_id
1 'polypeptide(L)' 'MINVIARNGVRVPKEETPDRYITDREAVSVAQSAYYRRRLREGDLLLAKDAPSGDEPAASAPDEQAIPTKVKGAK' A
#
# COMPACT_ATOMS: atom_id res chain seq x y z
N MET A 1 11.60 11.37 -12.11
CA MET A 1 10.90 10.13 -11.71
C MET A 1 11.59 9.55 -10.49
N ILE A 2 10.83 8.93 -9.59
CA ILE A 2 11.34 8.18 -8.43
C ILE A 2 10.95 6.71 -8.58
N ASN A 3 11.86 5.80 -8.23
CA ASN A 3 11.54 4.37 -8.17
C ASN A 3 11.07 4.05 -6.77
N VAL A 4 9.86 3.52 -6.67
CA VAL A 4 9.23 3.16 -5.40
C VAL A 4 8.76 1.72 -5.44
N ILE A 5 8.82 1.06 -4.30
CA ILE A 5 8.30 -0.27 -4.08
C ILE A 5 7.38 -0.22 -2.86
N ALA A 6 6.28 -0.97 -2.86
CA ALA A 6 5.41 -0.98 -1.71
C ALA A 6 6.01 -1.80 -0.57
N ARG A 7 5.60 -1.48 0.66
CA ARG A 7 5.87 -2.33 1.81
C ARG A 7 5.21 -3.70 1.57
N ASN A 8 5.86 -4.76 2.04
CA ASN A 8 5.31 -6.11 2.02
C ASN A 8 3.93 -6.15 2.70
N GLY A 9 2.95 -6.76 2.03
CA GLY A 9 1.56 -6.85 2.50
C GLY A 9 0.73 -5.58 2.28
N VAL A 10 1.32 -4.52 1.72
CA VAL A 10 0.63 -3.27 1.40
C VAL A 10 0.57 -3.07 -0.10
N ARG A 11 -0.60 -2.64 -0.59
CA ARG A 11 -0.81 -2.26 -1.99
C ARG A 11 -1.17 -0.78 -2.07
N VAL A 12 -0.36 -0.02 -2.80
CA VAL A 12 -0.58 1.42 -2.96
C VAL A 12 -1.12 1.68 -4.37
N PRO A 13 -2.33 2.23 -4.54
CA PRO A 13 -2.86 2.56 -5.86
C PRO A 13 -2.02 3.66 -6.51
N LYS A 14 -1.87 3.60 -7.84
CA LYS A 14 -1.20 4.66 -8.58
C LYS A 14 -2.11 5.88 -8.69
N GLU A 15 -1.52 7.05 -8.52
CA GLU A 15 -2.22 8.34 -8.64
C GLU A 15 -2.89 8.50 -10.02
N GLU A 16 -2.19 8.10 -11.09
CA GLU A 16 -2.68 8.26 -12.46
C GLU A 16 -3.68 7.18 -12.88
N THR A 17 -3.58 5.98 -12.30
CA THR A 17 -4.37 4.80 -12.67
C THR A 17 -4.73 4.00 -11.42
N PRO A 18 -5.91 4.26 -10.81
CA PRO A 18 -6.32 3.60 -9.57
C PRO A 18 -6.54 2.08 -9.73
N ASP A 19 -6.74 1.60 -10.95
CA ASP A 19 -6.79 0.16 -11.27
C ASP A 19 -5.42 -0.54 -11.12
N ARG A 20 -4.33 0.22 -11.10
CA ARG A 20 -2.97 -0.31 -11.02
C ARG A 20 -2.36 -0.04 -9.66
N TYR A 21 -1.83 -1.10 -9.05
CA TYR A 21 -1.24 -1.05 -7.72
C TYR A 21 0.29 -1.22 -7.80
N ILE A 22 0.97 -0.52 -6.90
CA ILE A 22 2.38 -0.75 -6.58
C ILE A 22 2.39 -1.77 -5.44
N THR A 23 3.19 -2.82 -5.60
CA THR A 23 3.33 -3.93 -4.65
C THR A 23 4.79 -4.10 -4.26
N ASP A 24 5.08 -4.97 -3.30
CA ASP A 24 6.44 -5.35 -2.91
C ASP A 24 7.14 -6.25 -3.93
N ARG A 25 6.45 -6.67 -5.00
CA ARG A 25 6.99 -7.58 -6.02
C ARG A 25 7.88 -6.87 -7.05
N GLU A 26 7.55 -5.64 -7.39
CA GLU A 26 8.21 -4.91 -8.46
C GLU A 26 8.37 -3.44 -8.10
N ALA A 27 9.59 -2.93 -8.24
CA ALA A 27 9.87 -1.51 -8.15
C ALA A 27 9.30 -0.78 -9.37
N VAL A 28 8.43 0.19 -9.13
CA VAL A 28 7.77 0.96 -10.18
C VAL A 28 8.36 2.36 -10.23
N SER A 29 8.70 2.81 -11.44
CA SER A 29 9.07 4.20 -11.70
C SER A 29 7.82 5.08 -11.79
N VAL A 30 7.73 6.09 -10.94
CA VAL A 30 6.60 7.03 -10.88
C VAL A 30 7.07 8.48 -10.92
N ALA A 31 6.16 9.40 -11.25
CA ALA A 31 6.43 10.83 -11.14
C ALA A 31 6.71 11.23 -9.68
N GLN A 32 7.54 12.26 -9.48
CA GLN A 32 7.83 12.78 -8.14
C GLN A 32 6.69 13.69 -7.66
N SER A 33 5.49 13.13 -7.56
CA SER A 33 4.29 13.82 -7.07
C SER A 33 4.24 13.88 -5.55
N ALA A 34 3.43 14.80 -5.03
CA ALA A 34 3.19 14.93 -3.60
C ALA A 34 2.59 13.64 -2.99
N TYR A 35 1.76 12.92 -3.75
CA TYR A 35 1.15 11.65 -3.35
C TYR A 35 2.19 10.61 -2.92
N TYR A 36 3.14 10.29 -3.80
CA TYR A 36 4.18 9.29 -3.53
C TYR A 36 5.13 9.72 -2.42
N ARG A 37 5.43 11.02 -2.31
CA ARG A 37 6.24 11.57 -1.21
C ARG A 37 5.55 11.41 0.15
N ARG A 38 4.24 11.54 0.20
CA ARG A 38 3.45 11.31 1.42
C ARG A 38 3.48 9.84 1.80
N ARG A 39 3.25 8.93 0.85
CA ARG A 39 3.31 7.47 1.07
C ARG A 39 4.70 7.00 1.50
N LEU A 40 5.77 7.61 0.99
CA LEU A 40 7.14 7.39 1.46
C LEU A 40 7.35 7.83 2.91
N ARG A 41 6.73 8.95 3.33
CA ARG A 41 6.79 9.43 4.73
C ARG A 41 5.96 8.60 5.69
N GLU A 42 4.81 8.10 5.25
CA GLU A 42 3.96 7.17 6.00
C GLU A 42 4.62 5.78 6.11
N GLY A 43 5.57 5.47 5.22
CA GLY A 43 6.28 4.19 5.18
C GLY A 43 5.52 3.10 4.41
N ASP A 44 4.46 3.47 3.70
CA ASP A 44 3.69 2.64 2.78
C ASP A 44 4.50 2.28 1.52
N LEU A 45 5.31 3.24 1.06
CA LEU A 45 6.26 3.08 -0.04
C LEU A 45 7.69 3.19 0.49
N LEU A 46 8.60 2.53 -0.22
CA LEU A 46 10.04 2.53 0.03
C LEU A 46 10.76 2.95 -1.25
N LEU A 47 11.88 3.67 -1.11
CA LEU A 47 12.68 4.10 -2.24
C LEU A 47 13.52 2.92 -2.75
N ALA A 48 13.33 2.52 -4.00
CA ALA A 48 14.03 1.37 -4.59
C ALA A 48 15.45 1.73 -5.09
N LYS A 49 16.21 2.50 -4.30
CA LYS A 49 17.65 2.75 -4.53
C LYS A 49 18.43 1.67 -3.77
N ASP A 50 18.82 0.61 -4.47
CA ASP A 50 19.86 -0.33 -4.07
C ASP A 50 19.67 -1.09 -2.72
N ALA A 51 18.43 -1.35 -2.30
CA ALA A 51 18.16 -2.18 -1.12
C ALA A 51 17.65 -3.58 -1.55
N PRO A 52 18.26 -4.66 -1.05
CA PRO A 52 17.92 -6.02 -1.46
C PRO A 52 16.49 -6.37 -1.06
N SER A 53 15.81 -7.03 -1.98
CA SER A 53 14.54 -7.70 -1.75
C SER A 53 14.59 -8.60 -0.51
N GLY A 54 13.56 -8.48 0.33
CA GLY A 54 13.10 -9.56 1.20
C GLY A 54 13.73 -9.65 2.58
N ASP A 55 13.00 -9.16 3.58
CA ASP A 55 12.90 -9.67 4.97
C ASP A 55 11.85 -8.77 5.64
N GLU A 56 10.83 -9.14 6.40
CA GLU A 56 10.13 -10.36 6.79
C GLU A 56 8.77 -9.82 7.32
N PRO A 57 7.74 -10.67 7.50
CA PRO A 57 6.36 -10.24 7.72
C PRO A 57 6.14 -9.79 9.16
N ALA A 58 5.63 -8.56 9.37
CA ALA A 58 5.10 -8.19 10.67
C ALA A 58 3.93 -7.23 10.53
N ALA A 59 2.84 -7.65 11.17
CA ALA A 59 1.60 -6.93 11.42
C ALA A 59 0.61 -6.84 10.25
N SER A 60 -0.01 -7.98 9.96
CA SER A 60 -1.48 -8.02 10.09
C SER A 60 -1.87 -7.33 11.40
N ALA A 61 -2.40 -6.12 11.32
CA ALA A 61 -3.46 -5.70 12.23
C ALA A 61 -4.77 -5.83 11.43
N PRO A 62 -5.76 -6.58 11.93
CA PRO A 62 -6.99 -6.81 11.20
C PRO A 62 -7.74 -5.49 11.15
N ASP A 63 -7.95 -4.94 9.97
CA ASP A 63 -9.00 -3.95 9.78
C ASP A 63 -10.32 -4.73 9.79
N GLU A 64 -10.77 -5.05 11.00
CA GLU A 64 -12.12 -5.48 11.28
C GLU A 64 -13.05 -4.30 10.91
N GLN A 65 -13.30 -4.16 9.61
CA GLN A 65 -14.47 -3.46 9.09
C GLN A 65 -15.71 -4.31 9.38
N ALA A 66 -16.02 -4.47 10.66
CA ALA A 66 -17.38 -4.72 11.12
C ALA A 66 -18.06 -3.34 11.24
N ILE A 67 -18.40 -2.74 10.10
CA ILE A 67 -19.37 -1.64 10.10
C ILE A 67 -20.74 -2.19 10.53
N PRO A 68 -21.38 -1.60 11.55
CA PRO A 68 -22.57 -2.14 12.21
C PRO A 68 -23.86 -1.86 11.41
N THR A 69 -24.99 -2.40 11.91
CA THR A 69 -26.40 -2.30 11.43
C THR A 69 -26.85 -3.54 10.61
N LYS A 70 -28.00 -4.19 10.82
CA LYS A 70 -29.30 -3.78 11.37
C LYS A 70 -30.15 -5.00 11.77
N VAL A 71 -31.01 -4.76 12.74
CA VAL A 71 -32.06 -5.57 13.38
C VAL A 71 -33.07 -6.33 12.48
N LYS A 72 -33.65 -7.42 13.06
CA LYS A 72 -35.10 -7.74 13.18
C LYS A 72 -35.67 -8.97 12.41
N GLY A 73 -36.33 -9.84 13.18
CA GLY A 73 -37.44 -10.73 12.76
C GLY A 73 -37.08 -12.22 12.81
N ALA A 74 -37.49 -13.05 13.77
CA ALA A 74 -38.83 -13.39 14.25
C ALA A 74 -39.78 -13.89 13.13
N LYS A 75 -39.80 -15.21 12.91
CA LYS A 75 -41.00 -16.08 13.01
C LYS A 75 -40.62 -17.54 12.80
#